data_AF-A0AA95MDU8-F1
#
_entry.id   AF-A0AA95MDU8-F1
#
_cell.length_a   1.000
_cell.length_b   1.000
_cell.length_c   1.000
_cell.angle_alpha   90.00
_cell.angle_beta   90.00
_cell.angle_gamma   90.00
#
_symmetry.space_group_name_H-M   'P 1'
#
loop_
_entity.id
_entity.type
_entity.pdbx_description
1 polymer ?
#
loop_
_entity_poly.entity_id
_entity_poly.type
_entity_poly.pdbx_seq_one_letter_code
_entity_poly.pdbx_strand_id
1 'polypeptide(L)' 'MEKNKQQFPDSHKNMPDFVIIGAMKCGTTTLYVKHPSIVRAKTKELHFFDVEKEFRKGLDWYKSQFPLLHSKL' A
#
# COMPACT_ATOMS: atom_id res chain seq x y z
N MET A 1 -23.35 29.03 -2.56
CA MET A 1 -24.28 27.90 -2.38
C MET A 1 -23.66 26.72 -3.12
N GLU A 2 -23.81 25.52 -2.57
CA GLU A 2 -22.85 24.39 -2.48
C GLU A 2 -21.77 24.20 -3.57
N LYS A 3 -20.52 24.14 -3.12
CA LYS A 3 -19.51 23.27 -3.76
C LYS A 3 -19.87 21.84 -3.37
N ASN A 4 -20.35 21.05 -4.33
CA ASN A 4 -20.50 19.60 -4.18
C ASN A 4 -19.13 18.98 -3.87
N LYS A 5 -18.82 18.79 -2.58
CA LYS A 5 -17.90 17.74 -2.17
C LYS A 5 -18.58 16.44 -2.57
N GLN A 6 -18.12 15.83 -3.65
CA GLN A 6 -18.30 14.39 -3.82
C GLN A 6 -17.57 13.72 -2.66
N GLN A 7 -18.32 13.56 -1.58
CA GLN A 7 -17.94 12.84 -0.40
C GLN A 7 -17.97 11.37 -0.83
N PHE A 8 -16.85 10.88 -1.35
CA PHE A 8 -16.68 9.44 -1.52
C PHE A 8 -16.77 8.85 -0.10
N PRO A 9 -17.74 7.97 0.19
CA PRO A 9 -17.80 7.31 1.50
C PRO A 9 -16.43 6.66 1.74
N ASP A 10 -15.95 6.68 2.98
CA ASP A 10 -14.65 6.17 3.44
C ASP A 10 -14.46 4.70 3.05
N SER A 11 -14.21 4.48 1.77
CA SER A 11 -13.92 3.18 1.18
C SER A 11 -12.48 2.94 1.55
N HIS A 12 -12.30 2.33 2.72
CA HIS A 12 -11.03 1.87 3.29
C HIS A 12 -10.03 1.59 2.17
N LYS A 13 -9.17 2.58 1.89
CA LYS A 13 -8.26 2.51 0.76
C LYS A 13 -7.24 1.44 1.10
N ASN A 14 -7.28 0.31 0.40
CA ASN A 14 -6.23 -0.70 0.43
C ASN A 14 -4.97 -0.22 -0.31
N MET A 15 -4.58 1.04 -0.08
CA MET A 15 -3.45 1.67 -0.71
C MET A 15 -2.39 1.89 0.35
N PRO A 16 -1.12 1.60 0.07
CA PRO A 16 -0.06 1.91 1.02
C PRO A 16 0.06 3.43 1.21
N ASP A 17 0.21 3.86 2.45
CA ASP A 17 0.51 5.26 2.79
C ASP A 17 1.94 5.66 2.37
N PHE A 18 2.84 4.69 2.31
CA PHE A 18 4.24 4.89 1.91
C PHE A 18 4.79 3.65 1.19
N VAL A 19 5.84 3.85 0.39
CA VAL A 19 6.55 2.78 -0.32
C VAL A 19 8.04 2.87 -0.01
N ILE A 20 8.66 1.75 0.36
CA ILE A 20 10.12 1.65 0.54
C ILE A 20 10.70 1.13 -0.77
N ILE A 21 11.43 1.97 -1.50
CA ILE A 21 11.94 1.66 -2.85
C ILE A 21 13.35 1.04 -2.87
N GLY A 22 13.91 0.65 -1.72
CA GLY A 22 15.28 0.12 -1.62
C GLY A 22 16.33 1.19 -1.27
N ALA A 23 17.63 0.96 -1.47
CA ALA A 23 18.31 -0.10 -2.24
C ALA A 23 18.52 -1.46 -1.53
N MET A 24 19.09 -2.45 -2.22
CA MET A 24 19.48 -3.73 -1.62
C MET A 24 20.54 -3.52 -0.52
N LYS A 25 20.46 -4.30 0.56
CA LYS A 25 21.41 -4.29 1.69
C LYS A 25 21.51 -2.96 2.48
N CYS A 26 20.57 -2.02 2.34
CA CYS A 26 20.54 -0.78 3.12
C CYS A 26 19.65 -0.81 4.38
N GLY A 27 19.26 -2.00 4.85
CA GLY A 27 18.47 -2.13 6.08
C GLY A 27 16.96 -1.92 5.92
N THR A 28 16.42 -1.94 4.69
CA THR A 28 14.97 -1.82 4.43
C THR A 28 14.14 -2.85 5.20
N THR A 29 14.66 -4.05 5.44
CA THR A 29 13.96 -5.09 6.20
C THR A 29 13.82 -4.73 7.68
N THR A 30 14.86 -4.13 8.27
CA THR A 30 14.81 -3.64 9.65
C THR A 30 13.78 -2.53 9.79
N LEU A 31 13.77 -1.57 8.86
CA LEU A 31 12.77 -0.50 8.80
C LEU A 31 11.35 -1.04 8.64
N TYR A 32 11.17 -2.03 7.75
CA TYR A 32 9.87 -2.62 7.42
C TYR A 32 9.27 -3.47 8.54
N VAL A 33 10.10 -4.11 9.38
CA VAL A 33 9.64 -5.12 10.35
C VAL A 33 9.47 -4.57 11.76
N LYS A 34 10.19 -3.52 12.18
CA LYS A 34 10.32 -3.17 13.60
C LYS A 34 9.33 -2.15 14.17
N HIS A 35 8.47 -1.52 13.38
CA HIS A 35 7.56 -0.48 13.89
C HIS A 35 6.15 -1.01 14.18
N PRO A 36 5.60 -0.80 15.40
CA PRO A 36 4.29 -1.35 15.80
C PRO A 36 3.10 -0.77 15.03
N SER A 37 3.23 0.44 14.48
CA SER A 37 2.17 1.10 13.69
C SER A 37 2.23 0.79 12.19
N ILE A 38 3.13 -0.08 11.73
CA ILE A 38 3.22 -0.46 10.32
C ILE A 38 2.44 -1.75 10.10
N VAL A 39 1.47 -1.70 9.19
CA VAL A 39 0.79 -2.87 8.68
C VAL A 39 1.43 -3.28 7.35
N ARG A 40 1.72 -4.57 7.22
CA ARG A 40 2.52 -5.11 6.12
C ARG A 40 1.66 -5.52 4.93
N ALA A 41 2.24 -5.44 3.74
CA ALA A 41 1.71 -6.06 2.54
C ALA A 41 1.76 -7.59 2.66
N LYS A 42 0.98 -8.29 1.82
CA LYS A 42 0.89 -9.76 1.78
C LYS A 42 2.25 -10.41 1.53
N THR A 43 3.08 -9.80 0.70
CA THR A 43 4.47 -10.21 0.47
C THR A 43 5.40 -9.01 0.62
N LYS A 44 6.66 -9.29 0.95
CA LYS A 44 7.68 -8.27 1.25
C LYS A 44 8.00 -7.39 0.04
N GLU A 45 8.08 -7.98 -1.15
CA GLU A 45 8.45 -7.32 -2.41
C GLU A 45 7.40 -7.70 -3.46
N LEU A 46 6.63 -6.71 -3.93
CA LEU A 46 5.53 -6.90 -4.89
C LEU A 46 5.98 -6.83 -6.34
N HIS A 47 7.14 -6.23 -6.59
CA HIS A 47 7.69 -5.97 -7.91
C HIS A 47 6.73 -5.28 -8.91
N PHE A 48 5.74 -4.54 -8.38
CA PHE A 48 4.67 -3.98 -9.20
C PHE A 48 5.17 -2.91 -10.19
N PHE A 49 6.21 -2.16 -9.84
CA PHE A 49 6.70 -1.04 -10.65
C PHE A 49 7.92 -1.39 -11.52
N ASP A 50 8.59 -2.51 -11.26
CA ASP A 50 9.85 -2.92 -11.90
C ASP A 50 9.71 -4.20 -12.74
N VAL A 51 8.67 -5.02 -12.52
CA VAL A 51 8.39 -6.21 -13.33
C VAL A 51 7.11 -6.00 -14.15
N GLU A 52 7.27 -5.91 -15.47
CA GLU A 52 6.19 -5.70 -16.44
C GLU A 52 5.00 -6.67 -16.25
N LYS A 53 5.30 -7.95 -15.94
CA LYS A 53 4.26 -8.97 -15.69
C LYS A 53 3.37 -8.62 -14.49
N GLU A 54 3.95 -8.05 -13.44
CA GLU A 54 3.23 -7.67 -12.22
C GLU A 54 2.47 -6.37 -12.46
N PHE A 55 3.06 -5.41 -13.16
CA PHE A 55 2.41 -4.16 -13.55
C PHE A 55 1.12 -4.39 -14.35
N ARG A 56 1.16 -5.34 -15.31
CA ARG A 56 -0.01 -5.71 -16.13
C ARG A 56 -1.19 -6.29 -15.35
N LYS A 57 -1.00 -6.72 -14.10
CA LYS A 57 -2.12 -7.16 -13.24
C LYS A 57 -3.01 -5.99 -12.80
N GLY A 58 -2.53 -4.76 -12.95
CA GLY A 58 -3.29 -3.55 -12.73
C GLY A 58 -3.41 -3.13 -11.26
N LEU A 59 -4.01 -1.97 -11.07
CA LEU A 59 -4.07 -1.30 -9.76
C LEU A 59 -4.93 -2.06 -8.74
N ASP A 60 -5.98 -2.76 -9.17
CA ASP A 60 -6.83 -3.50 -8.25
C ASP A 60 -6.14 -4.74 -7.69
N TRP A 61 -5.31 -5.40 -8.52
CA TRP A 61 -4.42 -6.44 -8.01
C TRP A 61 -3.44 -5.87 -6.99
N TYR A 62 -2.82 -4.72 -7.27
CA TYR A 62 -1.90 -4.05 -6.34
C TYR A 62 -2.57 -3.73 -5.01
N LYS A 63 -3.76 -3.10 -5.04
CA LYS A 63 -4.55 -2.81 -3.84
C LYS A 63 -4.85 -4.08 -3.03
N SER A 64 -5.18 -5.19 -3.69
CA SER A 64 -5.48 -6.47 -3.02
C SER A 64 -4.29 -7.07 -2.26
N GLN A 65 -3.07 -6.55 -2.45
CA GLN A 65 -1.88 -6.97 -1.70
C GLN A 65 -1.77 -6.32 -0.33
N PHE A 66 -2.65 -5.36 0.00
CA PHE A 66 -2.67 -4.67 1.29
C PHE A 66 -3.93 -5.01 2.07
N PRO A 67 -3.85 -5.16 3.40
CA PRO A 67 -5.02 -5.41 4.22
C PRO A 67 -5.92 -4.19 4.28
N LEU A 68 -7.22 -4.43 4.45
CA LEU A 68 -8.19 -3.40 4.79
C LEU A 68 -7.88 -2.88 6.19
N LEU A 69 -7.38 -1.65 6.27
CA LEU A 69 -7.31 -0.93 7.53
C LEU A 69 -8.71 -0.46 7.88
N HIS A 70 -9.38 -1.20 8.76
CA HIS A 70 -10.60 -0.71 9.40
C HIS A 70 -10.19 0.43 10.33
N SER A 71 -10.64 1.66 10.04
CA SER A 71 -10.47 2.78 10.96
C SER A 71 -11.23 2.44 12.23
N LYS A 72 -10.52 2.07 13.30
CA LYS A 72 -11.10 2.21 14.63
C LYS A 72 -11.09 3.71 14.96
N LEU A 73 -12.29 4.24 15.12
CA LEU A 73 -12.59 5.52 15.75
C LEU A 73 -11.97 5.59 17.14
#